data_AF-A0A0D7EJM2-F1
#
_entry.id   AF-A0A0D7EJM2-F1
#
_cell.length_a   1.000
_cell.length_b   1.000
_cell.length_c   1.000
_cell.angle_alpha   90.00
_cell.angle_beta   90.00
_cell.angle_gamma   90.00
#
_symmetry.space_group_name_H-M   'P 1'
#
loop_
_entity.id
_entity.type
_entity.pdbx_description
1 polymer ?
#
loop_
_entity_poly.entity_id
_entity_poly.type
_entity_poly.pdbx_seq_one_letter_code
_entity_poly.pdbx_strand_id
1 'polypeptide(L)'
;MSVRIVDVREITRPIASPIRNAYIDFSKMTTSLVAVVTDVVRDGKPVIGYGFNSNGRYGQGGLIRERFAPRLLEAAPDTLRDAAGDNLDPDKVWATLMANEKPGGHGERSVAV
;
A
#
# COMPACT_ATOMS: atom_id res chain seq x y z
N MET A 1 10.71 -4.01 22.09
CA MET A 1 10.69 -4.84 20.87
C MET A 1 10.56 -3.88 19.71
N SER A 2 11.39 -4.00 18.69
CA SER A 2 11.36 -3.10 17.55
C SER A 2 10.46 -3.64 16.45
N VAL A 3 9.69 -2.77 15.80
CA VAL A 3 8.70 -3.16 14.78
C VAL A 3 9.37 -3.58 13.48
N ARG A 4 8.79 -4.56 12.79
CA ARG A 4 9.17 -4.94 11.43
C ARG A 4 7.94 -5.27 10.59
N ILE A 5 7.94 -4.81 9.33
CA ILE A 5 7.00 -5.29 8.32
C ILE A 5 7.49 -6.66 7.83
N VAL A 6 6.65 -7.68 7.97
CA VAL A 6 6.99 -9.07 7.65
C VAL A 6 6.33 -9.55 6.36
N ASP A 7 5.25 -8.91 5.93
CA ASP A 7 4.52 -9.28 4.72
C ASP A 7 3.67 -8.09 4.22
N VAL A 8 3.46 -8.02 2.92
CA VAL A 8 2.53 -7.08 2.28
C VAL A 8 1.69 -7.85 1.28
N ARG A 9 0.39 -7.92 1.54
CA ARG A 9 -0.57 -8.66 0.71
C ARG A 9 -1.48 -7.71 -0.02
N GLU A 10 -1.82 -8.05 -1.26
CA GLU A 10 -2.80 -7.33 -2.06
C GLU A 10 -3.83 -8.30 -2.63
N ILE A 11 -5.08 -7.84 -2.71
CA ILE A 11 -6.11 -8.50 -3.51
C ILE A 11 -7.00 -7.48 -4.19
N THR A 12 -7.16 -7.63 -5.50
CA THR A 12 -8.09 -6.82 -6.28
C THR A 12 -9.52 -7.35 -6.08
N ARG A 13 -10.44 -6.46 -5.71
CA ARG A 13 -11.86 -6.75 -5.50
C ARG A 13 -12.75 -5.92 -6.43
N PRO A 14 -13.80 -6.53 -7.01
CA PRO A 14 -14.78 -5.78 -7.79
C PRO A 14 -15.64 -4.90 -6.88
N ILE A 15 -15.88 -3.67 -7.30
CA ILE A 15 -16.88 -2.75 -6.77
C ILE A 15 -17.84 -2.30 -7.89
N ALA A 16 -17.99 -3.18 -8.89
CA ALA A 16 -18.71 -2.94 -10.10
C ALA A 16 -20.22 -2.77 -9.86
N SER A 17 -20.82 -1.80 -10.53
CA SER A 17 -22.27 -1.56 -10.50
C SER A 17 -22.71 -0.83 -11.78
N PRO A 18 -24.01 -0.82 -12.14
CA PRO A 18 -24.49 -0.19 -13.36
C PRO A 18 -24.57 1.35 -13.29
N ILE A 19 -24.07 1.98 -12.22
CA ILE A 19 -24.08 3.44 -12.08
C ILE A 19 -23.16 4.10 -13.11
N ARG A 20 -23.51 5.32 -13.51
CA ARG A 20 -22.69 6.15 -14.39
C ARG A 20 -22.71 7.60 -13.95
N ASN A 21 -21.65 8.32 -14.29
CA ASN A 21 -21.63 9.78 -14.25
C ASN A 21 -21.44 10.33 -15.68
N ALA A 22 -21.16 11.63 -15.82
CA ALA A 22 -21.00 12.27 -17.12
C ALA A 22 -19.77 11.80 -17.93
N TYR A 23 -18.82 11.09 -17.30
CA TYR A 23 -17.55 10.68 -17.91
C TYR A 23 -17.37 9.16 -18.02
N ILE A 24 -17.79 8.39 -17.02
CA ILE A 24 -17.53 6.95 -16.94
C ILE A 24 -18.75 6.19 -16.41
N ASP A 25 -18.83 4.90 -16.77
CA ASP A 25 -19.63 3.90 -16.07
C ASP A 25 -18.76 3.04 -15.13
N PHE A 26 -19.40 2.40 -14.16
CA PHE A 26 -18.71 1.63 -13.11
C PHE A 26 -18.82 0.12 -13.33
N SER A 27 -19.22 -0.34 -14.52
CA SER A 27 -19.51 -1.77 -14.78
C SER A 27 -18.31 -2.71 -14.61
N LYS A 28 -17.08 -2.16 -14.65
CA LYS A 28 -15.82 -2.90 -14.48
C LYS A 28 -14.96 -2.38 -13.32
N MET A 29 -15.53 -1.53 -12.47
CA MET A 29 -14.76 -0.85 -11.43
C MET A 29 -14.19 -1.84 -10.41
N THR A 30 -12.93 -1.65 -10.03
CA THR A 30 -12.23 -2.45 -9.03
C THR A 30 -11.51 -1.57 -8.01
N THR A 31 -11.12 -2.16 -6.88
CA THR A 31 -10.23 -1.60 -5.88
C THR A 31 -9.20 -2.64 -5.47
N SER A 32 -7.99 -2.23 -5.10
CA SER A 32 -7.04 -3.08 -4.38
C SER A 32 -7.28 -2.94 -2.88
N LEU A 33 -7.35 -4.07 -2.19
CA LEU A 33 -7.30 -4.17 -0.73
C LEU A 33 -5.90 -4.64 -0.35
N VAL A 34 -5.26 -3.91 0.56
CA VAL A 34 -3.90 -4.16 1.02
C VAL A 34 -3.89 -4.49 2.51
N ALA A 35 -3.01 -5.41 2.90
CA ALA A 35 -2.68 -5.70 4.29
C ALA A 35 -1.16 -5.60 4.48
N VAL A 36 -0.73 -4.72 5.38
CA VAL A 36 0.67 -4.57 5.83
C VAL A 36 0.80 -5.29 7.16
N VAL A 37 1.46 -6.44 7.13
CA VAL A 37 1.59 -7.33 8.29
C VAL A 37 2.87 -6.98 9.04
N THR A 38 2.76 -6.80 10.36
CA THR A 38 3.93 -6.58 11.23
C THR A 38 4.17 -7.77 12.15
N ASP A 39 5.34 -7.84 12.77
CA ASP A 39 5.66 -8.77 13.85
C ASP A 39 5.17 -8.31 15.23
N VAL A 40 4.55 -7.12 15.32
CA VAL A 40 4.06 -6.57 16.58
C VAL A 40 2.80 -7.29 17.02
N VAL A 41 2.77 -7.70 18.29
CA VAL A 41 1.59 -8.26 18.94
C VAL A 41 1.04 -7.26 19.97
N ARG A 42 -0.28 -7.04 19.94
CA ARG A 42 -1.05 -6.25 20.91
C ARG A 42 -2.29 -7.05 21.28
N ASP A 43 -2.57 -7.17 22.59
CA ASP A 43 -3.70 -7.95 23.11
C ASP A 43 -3.79 -9.38 22.56
N GLY A 44 -2.63 -10.03 22.40
CA GLY A 44 -2.51 -11.38 21.86
C GLY A 44 -2.77 -11.51 20.36
N LYS A 45 -2.92 -10.40 19.63
CA LYS A 45 -3.19 -10.37 18.18
C LYS A 45 -2.08 -9.64 17.42
N PRO A 46 -1.71 -10.11 16.21
CA PRO A 46 -0.78 -9.39 15.36
C PRO A 46 -1.36 -8.06 14.91
N VAL A 47 -0.54 -7.02 14.87
CA VAL A 47 -0.92 -5.71 14.34
C VAL A 47 -0.77 -5.74 12.82
N ILE A 48 -1.88 -5.51 12.13
CA ILE A 48 -1.96 -5.49 10.67
C ILE A 48 -2.61 -4.17 10.24
N GLY A 49 -1.90 -3.40 9.41
CA GLY A 49 -2.45 -2.22 8.77
C GLY A 49 -3.26 -2.60 7.53
N TYR A 50 -4.44 -2.01 7.35
CA TYR A 50 -5.27 -2.24 6.17
C TYR A 50 -5.50 -0.94 5.40
N GLY A 51 -5.55 -1.04 4.07
CA GLY A 51 -5.82 0.09 3.19
C GLY A 51 -6.47 -0.35 1.89
N PHE A 52 -7.16 0.57 1.22
CA PHE A 52 -7.73 0.37 -0.10
C PHE A 52 -7.79 1.68 -0.87
N ASN A 53 -7.82 1.61 -2.21
CA ASN A 53 -7.95 2.82 -3.04
C ASN A 53 -9.41 3.19 -3.30
N SER A 54 -9.70 4.48 -3.41
CA SER A 54 -11.03 4.98 -3.74
C SER A 54 -11.45 4.58 -5.16
N ASN A 55 -12.75 4.71 -5.44
CA ASN A 55 -13.35 4.39 -6.73
C ASN A 55 -12.81 5.28 -7.88
N GLY A 56 -12.99 4.82 -9.11
CA GLY A 56 -12.72 5.59 -10.33
C GLY A 56 -11.36 5.33 -10.97
N ARG A 57 -10.41 4.72 -10.24
CA ARG A 57 -9.03 4.50 -10.72
C ARG A 57 -8.60 3.04 -10.81
N TYR A 58 -9.53 2.11 -10.54
CA TYR A 58 -9.28 0.66 -10.57
C TYR A 58 -8.24 0.18 -9.54
N GLY A 59 -8.18 -1.13 -9.31
CA GLY A 59 -7.16 -1.74 -8.46
C GLY A 59 -5.76 -1.68 -9.10
N GLN A 60 -4.75 -1.58 -8.25
CA GLN A 60 -3.33 -1.40 -8.60
C GLN A 60 -2.47 -2.62 -8.22
N GLY A 61 -3.07 -3.81 -8.26
CA GLY A 61 -2.43 -5.02 -7.74
C GLY A 61 -1.11 -5.39 -8.42
N GLY A 62 -0.98 -5.16 -9.72
CA GLY A 62 0.29 -5.36 -10.43
C GLY A 62 1.40 -4.49 -9.86
N LEU A 63 1.16 -3.18 -9.75
CA LEU A 63 2.14 -2.21 -9.25
C LEU A 63 2.52 -2.47 -7.79
N ILE A 64 1.53 -2.77 -6.95
CA ILE A 64 1.77 -3.10 -5.55
C ILE A 64 2.68 -4.33 -5.46
N ARG A 65 2.35 -5.41 -6.17
CA ARG A 65 3.10 -6.68 -6.08
C ARG A 65 4.45 -6.65 -6.79
N GLU A 66 4.57 -5.92 -7.89
CA GLU A 66 5.76 -5.97 -8.76
C GLU A 66 6.78 -4.87 -8.44
N ARG A 67 6.37 -3.77 -7.79
CA ARG A 67 7.24 -2.61 -7.56
C ARG A 67 7.29 -2.14 -6.12
N PHE A 68 6.14 -1.85 -5.52
CA PHE A 68 6.10 -1.17 -4.22
C PHE A 68 6.34 -2.12 -3.04
N ALA A 69 5.60 -3.22 -2.95
CA ALA A 69 5.75 -4.19 -1.87
C ALA A 69 7.16 -4.80 -1.79
N PRO A 70 7.82 -5.20 -2.91
CA PRO A 70 9.19 -5.72 -2.85
C PRO A 70 10.18 -4.73 -2.23
N ARG A 71 10.13 -3.45 -2.61
CA ARG A 71 11.00 -2.40 -2.04
C ARG A 71 10.89 -2.32 -0.52
N LEU A 72 9.68 -2.43 0.00
CA LEU A 72 9.44 -2.38 1.45
C LEU A 72 9.92 -3.64 2.17
N LEU A 73 9.74 -4.82 1.56
CA LEU A 73 10.15 -6.11 2.14
C LEU A 73 11.67 -6.34 2.06
N GLU A 74 12.34 -5.73 1.08
CA GLU A 74 13.80 -5.79 0.88
C GLU A 74 14.56 -4.75 1.72
N ALA A 75 13.90 -3.70 2.19
CA ALA A 75 14.53 -2.65 3.00
C ALA A 75 14.99 -3.18 4.37
N ALA A 76 16.10 -2.62 4.86
CA ALA A 76 16.56 -2.90 6.21
C ALA A 76 15.51 -2.39 7.23
N PRO A 77 14.99 -3.21 8.16
CA PRO A 77 13.90 -2.78 9.04
C PRO A 77 14.21 -1.51 9.84
N ASP A 78 15.47 -1.31 10.23
CA ASP A 78 15.92 -0.14 10.98
C ASP A 78 15.78 1.18 10.19
N THR A 79 15.81 1.13 8.86
CA THR A 79 15.65 2.33 8.01
C THR A 79 14.19 2.77 7.89
N LEU A 80 13.23 1.95 8.34
CA LEU A 80 11.79 2.22 8.25
C LEU A 80 11.20 2.73 9.57
N ARG A 81 11.99 2.81 10.65
CA ARG A 81 11.52 3.13 12.00
C ARG A 81 11.64 4.61 12.31
N ASP A 82 10.84 5.08 13.26
CA ASP A 82 10.95 6.42 13.83
C ASP A 82 12.25 6.62 14.62
N ALA A 83 12.41 7.81 15.20
CA ALA A 83 13.61 8.15 15.98
C ALA A 83 13.74 7.34 17.29
N ALA A 84 12.62 6.88 17.86
CA ALA A 84 12.61 6.05 19.06
C ALA A 84 12.94 4.58 18.74
N GLY A 85 12.74 4.16 17.49
CA GLY A 85 12.99 2.80 17.02
C GLY A 85 11.93 1.80 17.44
N ASP A 86 10.82 2.26 18.02
CA ASP A 86 9.74 1.41 18.54
C ASP A 86 8.49 1.39 17.63
N ASN A 87 8.40 2.31 16.66
CA ASN A 87 7.34 2.31 15.65
C ASN A 87 7.86 2.62 14.24
N LEU A 88 6.99 2.47 13.23
CA LEU A 88 7.28 2.79 11.84
C LEU A 88 7.19 4.30 11.62
N ASP A 89 8.09 4.83 10.80
CA ASP A 89 8.06 6.20 10.31
C ASP A 89 7.40 6.22 8.93
N PRO A 90 6.18 6.80 8.79
CA PRO A 90 5.46 6.81 7.53
C PRO A 90 6.23 7.50 6.39
N ASP A 91 7.02 8.53 6.68
CA ASP A 91 7.76 9.28 5.66
C ASP A 91 8.96 8.45 5.15
N LYS A 92 9.64 7.71 6.03
CA LYS A 92 10.71 6.79 5.62
C LYS A 92 10.19 5.59 4.84
N VAL A 93 9.02 5.08 5.21
CA VAL A 93 8.31 4.04 4.44
C VAL A 93 7.98 4.57 3.05
N TRP A 94 7.39 5.77 2.95
CA TRP A 94 7.04 6.37 1.67
C TRP A 94 8.28 6.62 0.80
N ALA A 95 9.35 7.18 1.37
CA ALA A 95 10.61 7.41 0.66
C ALA A 95 11.20 6.10 0.10
N THR A 96 11.08 5.00 0.86
CA THR A 96 11.50 3.65 0.42
C THR A 96 10.66 3.16 -0.75
N LEU A 97 9.33 3.29 -0.66
CA LEU A 97 8.41 2.91 -1.74
C LEU A 97 8.68 3.69 -3.03
N MET A 98 9.04 4.96 -2.91
CA MET A 98 9.27 5.87 -4.03
C MET A 98 10.71 5.87 -4.57
N ALA A 99 11.59 5.05 -4.00
CA ALA A 99 12.95 4.91 -4.49
C ALA A 99 12.96 4.48 -5.97
N ASN A 100 13.80 5.13 -6.79
CA ASN A 100 13.91 4.93 -8.23
C ASN A 100 12.63 5.27 -9.05
N GLU A 101 11.71 6.04 -8.49
CA GLU A 101 10.64 6.66 -9.26
C GLU A 101 11.11 7.94 -9.96
N LYS A 102 10.72 8.12 -11.23
CA LYS A 102 10.95 9.39 -11.92
C LYS A 102 10.19 10.53 -11.21
N PRO A 103 10.71 11.77 -11.25
CA PRO A 103 10.02 12.93 -10.68
C PRO A 103 8.56 13.00 -11.12
N GLY A 104 7.67 13.33 -10.17
CA GLY A 104 6.24 13.49 -10.40
C GLY A 104 5.44 12.19 -10.56
N GLY A 105 6.00 11.01 -10.24
CA GLY A 105 5.27 9.74 -10.22
C GLY A 105 4.57 9.40 -11.54
N HIS A 106 5.19 9.76 -12.67
CA HIS A 106 4.55 9.94 -13.99
C HIS A 106 3.71 8.77 -14.55
N GLY A 107 3.81 7.55 -14.01
CA GLY A 107 2.91 6.44 -14.37
C GLY A 107 1.60 6.40 -13.56
N GLU A 108 1.62 6.88 -12.31
CA GLU A 108 0.67 6.47 -11.26
C GLU A 108 -0.07 7.63 -10.58
N ARG A 109 0.03 8.84 -11.13
CA ARG A 109 -0.36 10.13 -10.51
C ARG A 109 -1.80 10.27 -10.00
N SER A 110 -2.62 9.24 -10.11
CA SER A 110 -4.02 9.27 -9.72
C SER A 110 -4.37 8.28 -8.62
N VAL A 111 -3.38 7.56 -8.07
CA VAL A 111 -3.62 6.59 -7.00
C VAL A 111 -2.63 6.83 -5.88
N ALA A 112 -3.13 6.80 -4.63
CA ALA A 112 -2.30 6.96 -3.46
C ALA A 112 -1.34 5.76 -3.34
N VAL A 113 -0.07 6.06 -3.09
CA VAL A 113 0.99 5.11 -2.69
C VAL A 113 1.27 5.34 -1.21
#